data_AF-A0A1B8Q476-F1
#
_entry.id   AF-A0A1B8Q476-F1
#
_cell.length_a   1.000
_cell.length_b   1.000
_cell.length_c   1.000
_cell.angle_alpha   90.00
_cell.angle_beta   90.00
_cell.angle_gamma   90.00
#
_symmetry.space_group_name_H-M   'P 1'
#
loop_
_entity.id
_entity.type
_entity.pdbx_description
1 polymer ?
#
loop_
_entity_poly.entity_id
_entity_poly.type
_entity_poly.pdbx_seq_one_letter_code
_entity_poly.pdbx_strand_id
1 'polypeptide(L)'
;MTVDDIKQKANELAQYLYKKQILNQELPKIMGNDLMLFFVQIKQQLNLAFPNTKSTPKMKSIHYANGFQDEKLKNIAFILDDIEEILSQNHHINHDKVVSFFNQTITESNFEVSPKNLVIVHINSLLNC
;
A
#
# COMPACT_ATOMS: atom_id res chain seq x y z
N MET A 1 18.40 2.17 -0.53
CA MET A 1 17.09 2.85 -0.43
C MET A 1 17.01 3.61 0.91
N THR A 2 16.38 4.81 1.03
CA THR A 2 16.05 5.58 2.29
C THR A 2 14.53 5.69 2.61
N VAL A 3 14.10 6.10 3.81
CA VAL A 3 12.65 6.26 4.15
C VAL A 3 11.94 7.20 3.16
N ASP A 4 12.68 8.11 2.54
CA ASP A 4 12.17 9.01 1.52
C ASP A 4 11.72 8.27 0.25
N ASP A 5 12.24 7.08 -0.03
CA ASP A 5 11.76 6.23 -1.13
C ASP A 5 10.31 5.76 -0.88
N ILE A 6 9.96 5.40 0.37
CA ILE A 6 8.57 5.03 0.69
C ILE A 6 7.67 6.27 0.57
N LYS A 7 8.13 7.44 1.02
CA LYS A 7 7.36 8.69 0.87
C LYS A 7 7.12 9.01 -0.60
N GLN A 8 8.14 8.87 -1.45
CA GLN A 8 7.99 9.08 -2.89
C GLN A 8 6.94 8.13 -3.46
N LYS A 9 7.06 6.83 -3.16
CA LYS A 9 6.10 5.82 -3.64
C LYS A 9 4.68 6.00 -3.12
N ALA A 10 4.53 6.44 -1.87
CA ALA A 10 3.24 6.78 -1.31
C ALA A 10 2.60 7.98 -2.04
N ASN A 11 3.36 9.04 -2.34
CA ASN A 11 2.87 10.16 -3.14
C ASN A 11 2.49 9.74 -4.56
N GLU A 12 3.28 8.86 -5.19
CA GLU A 12 2.97 8.27 -6.51
C GLU A 12 1.64 7.49 -6.46
N LEU A 13 1.42 6.67 -5.43
CA LEU A 13 0.18 5.92 -5.23
C LEU A 13 -1.02 6.86 -5.06
N ALA A 14 -0.94 7.85 -4.17
CA ALA A 14 -2.04 8.79 -3.96
C ALA A 14 -2.39 9.56 -5.25
N GLN A 15 -1.37 10.01 -6.00
CA GLN A 15 -1.58 10.68 -7.27
C GLN A 15 -2.19 9.74 -8.33
N TYR A 16 -1.74 8.48 -8.39
CA TYR A 16 -2.31 7.47 -9.28
C TYR A 16 -3.80 7.26 -8.99
N LEU A 17 -4.16 7.02 -7.73
CA LEU A 17 -5.55 6.79 -7.33
C LEU A 17 -6.43 8.02 -7.61
N TYR A 18 -5.93 9.23 -7.37
CA TYR A 18 -6.64 10.46 -7.71
C TYR A 18 -6.84 10.63 -9.23
N LYS A 19 -5.78 10.43 -10.04
CA LYS A 19 -5.87 10.52 -11.52
C LYS A 19 -6.83 9.49 -12.12
N LYS A 20 -6.95 8.32 -11.48
CA LYS A 20 -7.92 7.28 -11.84
C LYS A 20 -9.34 7.55 -11.35
N GLN A 21 -9.58 8.69 -10.70
CA GLN A 21 -10.87 9.08 -10.09
C GLN A 21 -11.36 8.08 -9.03
N ILE A 22 -10.43 7.38 -8.37
CA ILE A 22 -10.71 6.46 -7.26
C ILE A 22 -10.79 7.23 -5.94
N LEU A 23 -9.90 8.23 -5.76
CA LEU A 23 -10.00 9.18 -4.66
C LEU A 23 -10.82 10.40 -5.10
N ASN A 24 -11.69 10.88 -4.21
CA ASN A 24 -12.54 12.04 -4.47
C ASN A 24 -11.79 13.37 -4.48
N GLN A 25 -10.59 13.42 -3.90
CA GLN A 25 -9.76 14.62 -3.84
C GLN A 25 -8.28 14.26 -3.90
N GLU A 26 -7.47 15.21 -4.37
CA GLU A 26 -6.01 15.08 -4.33
C GLU A 26 -5.53 15.21 -2.88
N LEU A 27 -4.64 14.32 -2.46
CA LEU A 27 -4.01 14.41 -1.15
C LEU A 27 -2.76 15.31 -1.24
N PRO A 28 -2.52 16.18 -0.24
CA PRO A 28 -1.30 16.97 -0.19
C PRO A 28 -0.08 16.06 -0.07
N LYS A 29 1.05 16.44 -0.68
CA LYS A 29 2.29 15.64 -0.57
C LYS A 29 2.68 15.45 0.90
N ILE A 30 3.22 14.27 1.23
CA ILE A 30 3.72 13.96 2.57
C ILE A 30 4.72 15.04 3.04
N MET A 31 4.42 15.66 4.18
CA MET A 31 5.33 16.59 4.86
C MET A 31 5.95 15.91 6.09
N GLY A 32 7.27 16.01 6.27
CA GLY A 32 7.95 15.53 7.48
C GLY A 32 7.88 14.00 7.69
N ASN A 33 7.56 13.59 8.92
CA ASN A 33 7.62 12.19 9.39
C ASN A 33 6.28 11.42 9.30
N ASP A 34 5.31 11.97 8.57
CA ASP A 34 3.89 11.60 8.67
C ASP A 34 3.44 10.44 7.77
N LEU A 35 4.39 9.57 7.40
CA LEU A 35 4.17 8.52 6.40
C LEU A 35 3.00 7.57 6.73
N MET A 36 2.84 7.19 8.00
CA MET A 36 1.76 6.29 8.41
C MET A 36 0.39 6.99 8.30
N LEU A 37 0.28 8.24 8.75
CA LEU A 37 -0.96 9.00 8.65
C LEU A 37 -1.38 9.19 7.20
N PHE A 38 -0.41 9.36 6.29
CA PHE A 38 -0.70 9.48 4.87
C PHE A 38 -1.41 8.24 4.30
N PHE A 39 -0.96 7.02 4.66
CA PHE A 39 -1.68 5.80 4.27
C PHE A 39 -3.06 5.69 4.93
N VAL A 40 -3.19 6.13 6.19
CA VAL A 40 -4.50 6.23 6.85
C VAL A 40 -5.44 7.17 6.09
N GLN A 41 -4.95 8.32 5.61
CA GLN A 41 -5.73 9.26 4.80
C GLN A 41 -6.17 8.65 3.46
N ILE A 42 -5.29 7.92 2.77
CA ILE A 42 -5.66 7.18 1.55
C ILE A 42 -6.81 6.21 1.87
N LYS A 43 -6.64 5.37 2.91
CA LYS A 43 -7.67 4.41 3.33
C LYS A 43 -8.99 5.10 3.69
N GLN A 44 -8.96 6.22 4.42
CA GLN A 44 -10.15 6.98 4.75
C GLN A 44 -10.88 7.50 3.52
N GLN A 45 -10.15 8.05 2.54
CA GLN A 45 -10.74 8.51 1.28
C GLN A 45 -11.35 7.36 0.47
N LEU A 46 -10.70 6.18 0.45
CA LEU A 46 -11.25 4.98 -0.17
C LEU A 46 -12.53 4.52 0.53
N ASN A 47 -12.57 4.52 1.86
CA ASN A 47 -13.79 4.19 2.61
C ASN A 47 -14.94 5.19 2.34
N LEU A 48 -14.63 6.47 2.12
CA LEU A 48 -15.61 7.47 1.72
C LEU A 48 -16.10 7.25 0.27
N ALA A 49 -15.20 6.85 -0.64
CA ALA A 49 -15.55 6.53 -2.02
C ALA A 49 -16.36 5.23 -2.14
N PHE A 50 -16.09 4.25 -1.27
CA PHE A 50 -16.70 2.92 -1.30
C PHE A 50 -17.31 2.51 0.06
N PRO A 51 -18.34 3.23 0.55
CA PRO A 51 -18.87 3.06 1.92
C PRO A 51 -19.49 1.68 2.20
N ASN A 52 -19.87 0.94 1.15
CA ASN A 52 -20.44 -0.40 1.27
C ASN A 52 -19.38 -1.51 1.30
N THR A 53 -18.10 -1.17 1.09
CA THR A 53 -16.99 -2.12 1.12
C THR A 53 -16.65 -2.43 2.56
N LYS A 54 -16.88 -3.68 2.95
CA LYS A 54 -16.45 -4.15 4.27
C LYS A 54 -15.00 -4.58 4.17
N SER A 55 -14.08 -3.71 4.60
CA SER A 55 -12.73 -4.15 4.95
C SER A 55 -12.86 -5.19 6.06
N THR A 56 -12.39 -6.40 5.79
CA THR A 56 -12.35 -7.42 6.83
C THR A 56 -11.11 -7.14 7.68
N PRO A 57 -11.19 -7.06 9.01
CA PRO A 57 -10.01 -6.82 9.82
C PRO A 57 -9.09 -8.05 9.75
N LYS A 58 -8.22 -8.09 8.74
CA LYS A 58 -7.17 -9.10 8.59
C LYS A 58 -5.96 -8.67 9.39
N MET A 59 -6.10 -8.65 10.71
CA MET A 59 -5.00 -8.33 11.63
C MET A 59 -3.79 -9.29 11.53
N LYS A 60 -3.79 -10.33 10.68
CA LYS A 60 -2.76 -11.40 10.71
C LYS A 60 -2.37 -12.06 9.38
N SER A 61 -2.90 -11.66 8.23
CA SER A 61 -2.68 -12.45 6.99
C SER A 61 -1.44 -12.09 6.19
N ILE A 62 -0.79 -10.95 6.47
CA ILE A 62 0.39 -10.54 5.71
C ILE A 62 1.64 -11.24 6.27
N HIS A 63 1.96 -12.40 5.72
CA HIS A 63 3.11 -13.20 6.17
C HIS A 63 4.43 -12.43 6.15
N TYR A 64 4.63 -11.54 5.17
CA TYR A 64 5.88 -10.81 5.05
C TYR A 64 6.07 -9.76 6.17
N ALA A 65 4.99 -9.17 6.69
CA ALA A 65 5.05 -8.10 7.69
C ALA A 65 5.13 -8.61 9.13
N ASN A 66 4.73 -9.86 9.38
CA ASN A 66 4.70 -10.43 10.73
C ASN A 66 6.08 -10.51 11.40
N GLY A 67 7.16 -10.59 10.61
CA GLY A 67 8.55 -10.61 11.11
C GLY A 67 9.18 -9.22 11.29
N PHE A 68 8.45 -8.13 11.05
CA PHE A 68 9.01 -6.78 11.15
C PHE A 68 9.25 -6.39 12.61
N GLN A 69 10.48 -6.01 12.95
CA GLN A 69 10.80 -5.39 14.25
C GLN A 69 10.37 -3.91 14.31
N ASP A 70 10.33 -3.24 13.16
CA ASP A 70 9.85 -1.86 13.04
C ASP A 70 8.31 -1.86 13.00
N GLU A 71 7.71 -1.53 14.14
CA GLU A 71 6.25 -1.46 14.31
C GLU A 71 5.60 -0.40 13.40
N LYS A 72 6.32 0.66 13.01
CA LYS A 72 5.78 1.66 12.08
C LYS A 72 5.64 1.06 10.68
N LEU A 73 6.68 0.39 10.17
CA LEU A 73 6.63 -0.29 8.88
C LEU A 73 5.63 -1.43 8.86
N LYS A 74 5.49 -2.14 9.99
CA LYS A 74 4.50 -3.22 10.15
C LYS A 74 3.08 -2.71 10.03
N ASN A 75 2.76 -1.63 10.75
CA ASN A 75 1.44 -0.98 10.66
C ASN A 75 1.18 -0.40 9.26
N ILE A 76 2.19 0.17 8.59
CA ILE A 76 2.08 0.59 7.20
C ILE A 76 1.73 -0.59 6.28
N ALA A 77 2.39 -1.73 6.45
CA ALA A 77 2.08 -2.94 5.68
C ALA A 77 0.63 -3.40 5.89
N PHE A 78 0.12 -3.37 7.13
CA PHE A 78 -1.27 -3.68 7.42
C PHE A 78 -2.25 -2.71 6.75
N ILE A 79 -1.97 -1.41 6.77
CA ILE A 79 -2.82 -0.43 6.09
C ILE A 79 -2.79 -0.63 4.57
N LEU A 80 -1.65 -1.02 3.99
CA LEU A 80 -1.54 -1.31 2.56
C LEU A 80 -2.39 -2.51 2.14
N ASP A 81 -2.45 -3.57 2.94
CA ASP A 81 -3.33 -4.74 2.67
C ASP A 81 -4.81 -4.37 2.75
N ASP A 82 -5.18 -3.50 3.69
CA ASP A 82 -6.55 -2.96 3.73
C ASP A 82 -6.86 -2.13 2.46
N ILE A 83 -5.90 -1.33 1.98
CA ILE A 83 -6.03 -0.56 0.73
C ILE A 83 -6.16 -1.52 -0.46
N GLU A 84 -5.33 -2.55 -0.54
CA GLU A 84 -5.39 -3.59 -1.57
C GLU A 84 -6.77 -4.26 -1.59
N GLU A 85 -7.27 -4.67 -0.42
CA GLU A 85 -8.57 -5.33 -0.30
C GLU A 85 -9.69 -4.41 -0.78
N ILE A 86 -9.71 -3.14 -0.38
CA ILE A 86 -10.72 -2.19 -0.82
C ILE A 86 -10.66 -2.02 -2.35
N LEU A 87 -9.47 -1.82 -2.90
CA LEU A 87 -9.30 -1.63 -4.35
C LEU A 87 -9.70 -2.89 -5.14
N SER A 88 -9.35 -4.08 -4.65
CA SER A 88 -9.67 -5.35 -5.32
C SER A 88 -11.16 -5.68 -5.24
N GLN A 89 -11.81 -5.46 -4.10
CA GLN A 89 -13.25 -5.69 -3.94
C GLN A 89 -14.09 -4.75 -4.83
N ASN A 90 -13.55 -3.57 -5.15
CA ASN A 90 -14.19 -2.59 -6.05
C ASN A 90 -13.65 -2.68 -7.49
N HIS A 91 -12.94 -3.76 -7.85
CA HIS A 91 -12.46 -4.04 -9.21
C HIS A 91 -11.51 -3.01 -9.81
N HIS A 92 -10.82 -2.21 -8.99
CA HIS A 92 -9.81 -1.25 -9.45
C HIS A 92 -8.44 -1.87 -9.70
N ILE A 93 -8.15 -2.98 -9.02
CA ILE A 93 -6.94 -3.79 -9.19
C ILE A 93 -7.33 -5.27 -9.19
N ASN A 94 -6.45 -6.14 -9.68
CA ASN A 94 -6.62 -7.59 -9.60
C ASN A 94 -5.68 -8.18 -8.54
N HIS A 95 -6.23 -8.75 -7.46
CA HIS A 95 -5.46 -9.36 -6.37
C HIS A 95 -4.42 -10.40 -6.84
N ASP A 96 -4.79 -11.30 -7.76
CA ASP A 96 -3.86 -12.33 -8.25
C ASP A 96 -2.66 -11.70 -8.98
N LYS A 97 -2.88 -10.60 -9.71
CA LYS A 97 -1.80 -9.84 -10.34
C LYS A 97 -0.92 -9.14 -9.31
N VAL A 98 -1.52 -8.53 -8.28
CA VAL A 98 -0.79 -7.87 -7.18
C VAL A 98 0.14 -8.87 -6.47
N VAL A 99 -0.38 -10.05 -6.14
CA VAL A 99 0.38 -11.16 -5.52
C VAL A 99 1.46 -11.68 -6.46
N SER A 100 1.14 -11.89 -7.74
CA SER A 100 2.11 -12.34 -8.74
C SER A 100 3.26 -11.34 -8.92
N PHE A 101 2.95 -10.04 -9.03
CA PHE A 101 3.94 -8.97 -9.14
C PHE A 101 4.83 -8.93 -7.90
N PHE A 102 4.23 -8.99 -6.70
CA PHE A 102 4.96 -8.99 -5.44
C PHE A 102 5.95 -10.16 -5.39
N ASN A 103 5.46 -11.38 -5.60
CA ASN A 103 6.26 -12.61 -5.53
C ASN A 103 7.38 -12.63 -6.58
N GLN A 104 7.08 -12.23 -7.82
CA GLN A 104 8.09 -12.13 -8.86
C GLN A 104 9.20 -11.17 -8.45
N THR A 105 8.86 -9.98 -7.96
CA THR A 105 9.83 -8.96 -7.59
C THR A 105 10.73 -9.40 -6.42
N ILE A 106 10.16 -10.01 -5.37
CA ILE A 106 10.94 -10.40 -4.19
C ILE A 106 11.81 -11.65 -4.42
N THR A 107 11.56 -12.40 -5.49
CA THR A 107 12.34 -13.59 -5.87
C THR A 107 13.41 -13.31 -6.93
N GLU A 108 13.54 -12.07 -7.39
CA GLU A 108 14.64 -11.64 -8.25
C GLU A 108 15.99 -11.84 -7.54
N SER A 109 16.99 -12.33 -8.25
CA SER A 109 18.29 -12.74 -7.69
C SER A 109 19.06 -11.63 -6.98
N ASN A 110 18.76 -10.37 -7.29
CA ASN A 110 19.37 -9.17 -6.74
C ASN A 110 18.47 -8.43 -5.74
N PHE A 111 17.32 -8.99 -5.37
CA PHE A 111 16.41 -8.37 -4.42
C PHE A 111 16.95 -8.49 -2.99
N GLU A 112 17.16 -7.35 -2.33
CA GLU A 112 17.52 -7.30 -0.92
C GLU A 112 16.25 -7.38 -0.06
N VAL A 113 16.04 -8.51 0.63
CA VAL A 113 14.89 -8.68 1.53
C VAL A 113 15.07 -7.84 2.80
N SER A 114 14.29 -6.77 2.90
CA SER A 114 14.18 -5.95 4.11
C SER A 114 12.74 -5.47 4.31
N PRO A 115 12.30 -5.16 5.54
CA PRO A 115 10.93 -4.70 5.81
C PRO A 115 10.49 -3.56 4.90
N LYS A 116 11.41 -2.64 4.69
CA LYS A 116 11.22 -1.49 3.84
C LYS A 116 11.08 -1.86 2.37
N ASN A 117 11.98 -2.68 1.83
CA ASN A 117 11.93 -3.04 0.43
C ASN A 117 10.63 -3.80 0.13
N LEU A 118 10.17 -4.64 1.06
CA LEU A 118 8.88 -5.32 0.98
C LEU A 118 7.70 -4.32 0.95
N VAL A 119 7.71 -3.28 1.80
CA VAL A 119 6.70 -2.21 1.74
C VAL A 119 6.72 -1.47 0.40
N ILE A 120 7.90 -1.18 -0.14
CA ILE A 120 8.05 -0.53 -1.46
C ILE A 120 7.49 -1.44 -2.56
N VAL A 121 7.78 -2.73 -2.54
CA VAL A 121 7.24 -3.68 -3.51
C VAL A 121 5.73 -3.74 -3.42
N HIS A 122 5.13 -3.78 -2.23
CA HIS A 122 3.68 -3.75 -2.08
C HIS A 122 3.07 -2.50 -2.72
N ILE A 123 3.61 -1.30 -2.45
CA ILE A 123 3.15 -0.06 -3.09
C ILE A 123 3.28 -0.15 -4.61
N ASN A 124 4.40 -0.68 -5.12
CA ASN A 124 4.59 -0.88 -6.56
C ASN A 124 3.57 -1.88 -7.14
N SER A 125 3.22 -2.94 -6.42
CA SER A 125 2.19 -3.88 -6.88
C SER A 125 0.84 -3.15 -7.07
N LEU A 126 0.44 -2.29 -6.12
CA LEU A 126 -0.78 -1.48 -6.23
C LEU A 126 -0.76 -0.46 -7.37
N LEU A 127 0.43 0.02 -7.75
CA LEU A 127 0.61 0.96 -8.86
C LEU A 127 0.53 0.30 -10.24
N ASN A 128 0.82 -1.00 -10.34
CA ASN A 128 1.07 -1.68 -11.63
C ASN A 128 0.08 -2.82 -11.94
N CYS A 129 -0.85 -3.16 -11.04
CA CYS A 129 -1.78 -4.29 -11.18
C CYS A 129 -3.25 -3.88 -11.16
#